data_AF-A0A975QMJ7-F1
#
_entry.id   AF-A0A975QMJ7-F1
#
_cell.length_a   1.000
_cell.length_b   1.000
_cell.length_c   1.000
_cell.angle_alpha   90.00
_cell.angle_beta   90.00
_cell.angle_gamma   90.00
#
_symmetry.space_group_name_H-M   'P 1'
#
loop_
_entity.id
_entity.type
_entity.pdbx_description
1 polymer ?
#
loop_
_entity_poly.entity_id
_entity_poly.type
_entity_poly.pdbx_seq_one_letter_code
_entity_poly.pdbx_strand_id
1 'polypeptide(L)'
;MPSHEDHGPGLLSEERVPNCWANSPEGAVNAALANGALTNDYELALPAAEQMLAQGQGQGRESALGGLREQGPQVVPGEFRGARVLDFDPDRALVDIAMVAGDLTMDVLVSSVVDLRWEDGDWRVATRDNGSMTVPPSTVSDPSDYIPVGPESSSP
;
A
#
# COMPACT_ATOMS: atom_id res chain seq x y z
N MET A 1 0.49 -11.74 5.55
CA MET A 1 -0.65 -10.79 5.47
C MET A 1 -1.81 -11.36 6.24
N PRO A 2 -2.61 -10.56 6.97
CA PRO A 2 -3.89 -11.03 7.46
C PRO A 2 -4.79 -11.35 6.25
N SER A 3 -5.38 -12.54 6.22
CA SER A 3 -6.41 -12.94 5.26
C SER A 3 -7.75 -12.90 5.98
N HIS A 4 -8.68 -12.05 5.55
CA HIS A 4 -10.04 -12.04 6.08
C HIS A 4 -10.99 -12.47 4.95
N GLU A 5 -11.79 -13.51 5.17
CA GLU A 5 -12.65 -14.11 4.12
C GLU A 5 -13.61 -13.08 3.49
N ASP A 6 -14.06 -12.07 4.25
CA ASP A 6 -14.96 -11.01 3.75
C ASP A 6 -14.24 -9.76 3.19
N HIS A 7 -12.93 -9.60 3.40
CA HIS A 7 -12.20 -8.36 3.07
C HIS A 7 -10.92 -8.57 2.23
N GLY A 8 -10.70 -9.80 1.77
CA GLY A 8 -9.64 -10.17 0.86
C GLY A 8 -8.28 -10.50 1.52
N PRO A 9 -7.27 -10.86 0.69
CA PRO A 9 -7.39 -10.98 -0.75
C PRO A 9 -8.18 -12.24 -1.10
N GLY A 10 -9.13 -12.12 -2.03
CA GLY A 10 -9.90 -13.27 -2.50
C GLY A 10 -9.04 -14.21 -3.36
N LEU A 11 -7.95 -13.69 -3.96
CA LEU A 11 -7.11 -14.38 -4.92
C LEU A 11 -5.64 -13.88 -4.88
N LEU A 12 -4.73 -14.70 -5.41
CA LEU A 12 -3.34 -14.34 -5.74
C LEU A 12 -3.16 -14.45 -7.26
N SER A 13 -2.46 -13.51 -7.89
CA SER A 13 -2.05 -13.64 -9.29
C SER A 13 -1.02 -14.74 -9.51
N GLU A 14 -0.70 -15.05 -10.77
CA GLU A 14 0.35 -16.01 -11.12
C GLU A 14 1.72 -15.59 -10.54
N GLU A 15 1.98 -14.29 -10.45
CA GLU A 15 3.14 -13.66 -9.82
C GLU A 15 3.00 -13.49 -8.30
N ARG A 16 2.00 -14.13 -7.67
CA ARG A 16 1.75 -14.12 -6.22
C ARG A 16 1.41 -12.74 -5.65
N VAL A 17 0.94 -11.82 -6.48
CA VAL A 17 0.43 -10.51 -6.03
C VAL A 17 -1.05 -10.65 -5.68
N PRO A 18 -1.45 -10.37 -4.43
CA PRO A 18 -2.84 -10.36 -4.00
C PRO A 18 -3.74 -9.46 -4.86
N ASN A 19 -4.93 -9.96 -5.20
CA ASN A 19 -5.96 -9.21 -5.92
C ASN A 19 -7.37 -9.57 -5.44
N CYS A 20 -8.35 -8.89 -6.04
CA CYS A 20 -9.77 -8.99 -5.73
C CYS A 20 -10.04 -8.57 -4.28
N TRP A 21 -9.58 -7.38 -3.93
CA TRP A 21 -9.96 -6.73 -2.68
C TRP A 21 -11.41 -6.28 -2.74
N ALA A 22 -12.13 -6.30 -1.62
CA ALA A 22 -13.50 -5.80 -1.57
C ALA A 22 -13.53 -4.29 -1.86
N ASN A 23 -14.55 -3.79 -2.56
CA ASN A 23 -14.85 -2.36 -2.67
C ASN A 23 -15.43 -1.85 -1.32
N SER A 24 -14.58 -1.79 -0.30
CA SER A 24 -14.92 -1.34 1.03
C SER A 24 -13.71 -0.66 1.67
N PRO A 25 -13.91 0.12 2.76
CA PRO A 25 -12.80 0.70 3.51
C PRO A 25 -11.76 -0.33 3.95
N GLU A 26 -12.20 -1.51 4.40
CA GLU A 26 -11.33 -2.60 4.84
C GLU A 26 -10.55 -3.21 3.68
N GLY A 27 -11.20 -3.42 2.53
CA GLY A 27 -10.52 -3.89 1.32
C GLY A 27 -9.47 -2.89 0.83
N ALA A 28 -9.74 -1.59 0.92
CA ALA A 28 -8.78 -0.54 0.59
C ALA A 28 -7.58 -0.55 1.55
N VAL A 29 -7.80 -0.73 2.86
CA VAL A 29 -6.72 -0.87 3.84
C VAL A 29 -5.83 -2.06 3.52
N ASN A 30 -6.43 -3.22 3.24
CA ASN A 30 -5.66 -4.41 2.93
C ASN A 30 -4.86 -4.26 1.62
N ALA A 31 -5.44 -3.64 0.59
CA ALA A 31 -4.74 -3.32 -0.65
C ALA A 31 -3.55 -2.37 -0.43
N ALA A 32 -3.71 -1.33 0.39
CA ALA A 32 -2.63 -0.40 0.74
C ALA A 32 -1.47 -1.09 1.49
N LEU A 33 -1.80 -1.94 2.46
CA LEU A 33 -0.80 -2.74 3.19
C LEU A 33 -0.10 -3.74 2.28
N ALA A 34 -0.84 -4.39 1.36
CA ALA A 34 -0.27 -5.27 0.35
C ALA A 34 0.73 -4.53 -0.53
N ASN A 35 0.34 -3.37 -1.05
CA ASN A 35 1.20 -2.55 -1.88
C ASN A 35 2.49 -2.21 -1.13
N GLY A 36 2.37 -1.65 0.07
CA GLY A 36 3.53 -1.29 0.89
C GLY A 36 4.45 -2.48 1.17
N ALA A 37 3.91 -3.67 1.44
CA ALA A 37 4.70 -4.87 1.69
C ALA A 37 5.43 -5.35 0.43
N LEU A 38 4.74 -5.43 -0.70
CA LEU A 38 5.25 -6.01 -1.94
C LEU A 38 6.22 -5.09 -2.66
N THR A 39 5.99 -3.78 -2.64
CA THR A 39 6.95 -2.81 -3.20
C THR A 39 8.24 -2.73 -2.38
N ASN A 40 8.22 -3.26 -1.16
CA ASN A 40 9.36 -3.36 -0.25
C ASN A 40 10.10 -4.72 -0.35
N ASP A 41 9.74 -5.55 -1.33
CA ASP A 41 10.37 -6.83 -1.61
C ASP A 41 11.06 -6.75 -2.98
N TYR A 42 12.35 -7.14 -3.04
CA TYR A 42 13.14 -7.03 -4.27
C TYR A 42 12.58 -7.86 -5.44
N GLU A 43 11.98 -9.01 -5.17
CA GLU A 43 11.49 -9.93 -6.19
C GLU A 43 10.06 -9.56 -6.61
N LEU A 44 9.25 -9.05 -5.66
CA LEU A 44 7.83 -8.76 -5.89
C LEU A 44 7.54 -7.31 -6.27
N ALA A 45 8.48 -6.38 -6.09
CA ALA A 45 8.19 -4.96 -6.32
C ALA A 45 7.75 -4.64 -7.76
N LEU A 46 8.42 -5.20 -8.78
CA LEU A 46 8.06 -4.92 -10.18
C LEU A 46 6.72 -5.57 -10.57
N PRO A 47 6.48 -6.87 -10.33
CA PRO A 47 5.16 -7.47 -10.56
C PRO A 47 4.04 -6.77 -9.80
N ALA A 48 4.29 -6.39 -8.54
CA ALA A 48 3.32 -5.67 -7.73
C ALA A 48 3.04 -4.28 -8.31
N ALA A 49 4.05 -3.51 -8.75
CA ALA A 49 3.83 -2.23 -9.38
C ALA A 49 3.05 -2.37 -10.70
N GLU A 50 3.37 -3.38 -11.53
CA GLU A 50 2.66 -3.64 -12.79
C GLU A 50 1.18 -3.97 -12.55
N GLN A 51 0.88 -4.74 -11.52
CA GLN A 51 -0.50 -5.09 -11.19
C GLN A 51 -1.21 -3.95 -10.45
N MET A 52 -0.60 -3.37 -9.43
CA MET A 52 -1.29 -2.53 -8.45
C MET A 52 -1.35 -1.06 -8.85
N LEU A 53 -0.53 -0.55 -9.77
CA LEU A 53 -0.64 0.85 -10.19
C LEU A 53 -1.90 1.10 -11.01
N ALA A 54 -2.59 2.21 -10.73
CA ALA A 54 -3.72 2.66 -11.52
C ALA A 54 -3.27 2.99 -12.94
N GLN A 55 -4.14 2.77 -13.94
CA GLN A 55 -3.84 3.21 -15.30
C GLN A 55 -3.80 4.75 -15.37
N GLY A 56 -4.73 5.40 -14.66
CA GLY A 56 -4.80 6.84 -14.50
C GLY A 56 -4.95 7.61 -15.82
N GLN A 57 -4.88 8.94 -15.72
CA GLN A 57 -4.72 9.84 -16.87
C GLN A 57 -3.33 10.47 -16.78
N GLY A 58 -2.47 10.24 -17.77
CA GLY A 58 -1.12 10.82 -17.78
C GLY A 58 -0.03 9.75 -17.87
N GLN A 59 1.15 10.07 -17.34
CA GLN A 59 2.36 9.21 -17.45
C GLN A 59 2.79 8.63 -16.09
N GLY A 60 1.94 8.75 -15.06
CA GLY A 60 2.32 8.38 -13.70
C GLY A 60 2.66 6.90 -13.54
N ARG A 61 1.88 6.02 -14.16
CA ARG A 61 2.14 4.57 -14.14
C ARG A 61 3.44 4.24 -14.84
N GLU A 62 3.63 4.73 -16.06
CA GLU A 62 4.81 4.49 -16.88
C GLU A 62 6.07 5.04 -16.23
N SER A 63 6.00 6.23 -15.61
CA SER A 63 7.12 6.85 -14.91
C SER A 63 7.51 6.05 -13.67
N ALA A 64 6.53 5.56 -12.89
CA ALA A 64 6.80 4.73 -11.72
C ALA A 64 7.46 3.40 -12.12
N LEU A 65 6.93 2.73 -13.15
CA LEU A 65 7.50 1.49 -13.68
C LEU A 65 8.89 1.71 -14.29
N GLY A 66 9.09 2.82 -15.00
CA GLY A 66 10.39 3.21 -15.55
C GLY A 66 11.43 3.40 -14.45
N GLY A 67 11.09 4.21 -13.43
CA GLY A 67 11.96 4.43 -12.28
C GLY A 67 12.32 3.13 -11.56
N LEU A 68 11.35 2.24 -11.36
CA LEU A 68 11.58 0.95 -10.72
C LEU A 68 12.50 0.03 -11.53
N ARG A 69 12.37 0.00 -12.86
CA ARG A 69 13.25 -0.79 -13.75
C ARG A 69 14.67 -0.23 -13.83
N GLU A 70 14.82 1.09 -13.78
CA GLU A 70 16.12 1.75 -13.87
C GLU A 70 16.90 1.73 -12.55
N GLN A 71 16.22 1.98 -11.43
CA GLN A 71 16.84 2.21 -10.13
C GLN A 71 16.71 1.01 -9.18
N GLY A 72 15.81 0.08 -9.48
CA GLY A 72 15.41 -0.99 -8.57
C GLY A 72 14.56 -0.49 -7.39
N PRO A 73 13.93 -1.40 -6.64
CA PRO A 73 13.13 -1.04 -5.48
C PRO A 73 14.00 -0.45 -4.37
N GLN A 74 13.50 0.61 -3.74
CA GLN A 74 14.11 1.21 -2.57
C GLN A 74 13.53 0.54 -1.34
N VAL A 75 14.16 -0.55 -0.89
CA VAL A 75 13.70 -1.32 0.25
C VAL A 75 14.02 -0.59 1.55
N VAL A 76 12.99 -0.32 2.33
CA VAL A 76 13.05 0.28 3.66
C VAL A 76 12.68 -0.80 4.69
N PRO A 77 13.64 -1.36 5.44
CA PRO A 77 13.34 -2.31 6.50
C PRO A 77 12.39 -1.67 7.52
N GLY A 78 11.35 -2.40 7.88
CA GLY A 78 10.37 -1.90 8.83
C GLY A 78 9.19 -2.84 9.05
N GLU A 79 8.37 -2.47 10.03
CA GLU A 79 7.15 -3.18 10.38
C GLU A 79 5.96 -2.23 10.33
N PHE A 80 4.85 -2.68 9.74
CA PHE A 80 3.60 -1.94 9.81
C PHE A 80 3.11 -1.89 11.26
N ARG A 81 2.78 -0.69 11.74
CA ARG A 81 2.20 -0.47 13.07
C ARG A 81 0.71 -0.27 13.03
N GLY A 82 0.19 0.24 11.91
CA GLY A 82 -1.24 0.38 11.74
C GLY A 82 -1.62 1.04 10.44
N ALA A 83 -2.92 1.17 10.23
CA ALA A 83 -3.50 1.88 9.11
C ALA A 83 -4.72 2.70 9.58
N ARG A 84 -5.03 3.76 8.85
CA ARG A 84 -6.29 4.48 8.99
C ARG A 84 -6.80 4.94 7.62
N VAL A 85 -8.12 4.93 7.46
CA VAL A 85 -8.78 5.49 6.28
C VAL A 85 -8.98 6.98 6.51
N LEU A 86 -8.38 7.81 5.67
CA LEU A 86 -8.53 9.26 5.70
C LEU A 86 -9.77 9.73 4.95
N ASP A 87 -10.06 9.06 3.83
CA ASP A 87 -11.19 9.36 2.95
C ASP A 87 -11.61 8.08 2.23
N PHE A 88 -12.91 7.92 1.99
CA PHE A 88 -13.43 6.77 1.26
C PHE A 88 -14.70 7.15 0.48
N ASP A 89 -14.66 6.85 -0.80
CA ASP A 89 -15.81 6.71 -1.68
C ASP A 89 -15.65 5.40 -2.50
N PRO A 90 -16.73 4.90 -3.14
CA PRO A 90 -16.64 3.65 -3.89
C PRO A 90 -15.65 3.66 -5.06
N ASP A 91 -15.22 4.82 -5.54
CA ASP A 91 -14.30 4.95 -6.68
C ASP A 91 -12.87 5.33 -6.24
N ARG A 92 -12.68 5.73 -4.97
CA ARG A 92 -11.42 6.23 -4.42
C ARG A 92 -11.32 6.04 -2.90
N ALA A 93 -10.14 5.68 -2.43
CA ALA A 93 -9.81 5.71 -1.01
C ALA A 93 -8.46 6.40 -0.75
N LEU A 94 -8.34 7.09 0.38
CA LEU A 94 -7.07 7.55 0.92
C LEU A 94 -6.77 6.75 2.19
N VAL A 95 -5.72 5.94 2.15
CA VAL A 95 -5.30 5.12 3.30
C VAL A 95 -3.93 5.56 3.77
N ASP A 96 -3.83 5.94 5.04
CA ASP A 96 -2.57 6.26 5.70
C ASP A 96 -2.04 5.02 6.42
N ILE A 97 -0.88 4.52 5.99
CA ILE A 97 -0.19 3.41 6.63
C ILE A 97 0.96 3.94 7.49
N ALA A 98 1.04 3.47 8.73
CA ALA A 98 2.14 3.73 9.63
C ALA A 98 3.12 2.55 9.61
N MET A 99 4.39 2.85 9.38
CA MET A 99 5.49 1.90 9.43
C MET A 99 6.54 2.41 10.40
N VAL A 100 7.06 1.54 11.26
CA VAL A 100 8.32 1.85 11.95
C VAL A 100 9.45 1.48 11.01
N ALA A 101 10.18 2.49 10.57
CA ALA A 101 11.39 2.35 9.77
C ALA A 101 12.58 2.84 10.59
N GLY A 102 13.68 2.10 10.56
CA GLY A 102 14.83 2.40 11.40
C GLY A 102 15.85 1.27 11.42
N ASP A 103 17.03 1.58 11.96
CA ASP A 103 18.05 0.59 12.27
C ASP A 103 18.07 0.30 13.78
N LEU A 104 19.07 -0.45 14.24
CA LEU A 104 19.22 -0.83 15.66
C LEU A 104 19.34 0.35 16.65
N THR A 105 19.42 1.60 16.18
CA THR A 105 19.68 2.78 17.02
C THR A 105 18.49 3.71 17.19
N MET A 106 17.60 3.83 16.20
CA MET A 106 16.40 4.66 16.29
C MET A 106 15.27 4.15 15.40
N ASP A 107 14.14 3.83 16.03
CA ASP A 107 12.86 3.59 15.35
C ASP A 107 12.21 4.94 15.02
N VAL A 108 11.88 5.15 13.74
CA VAL A 108 11.12 6.31 13.28
C VAL A 108 9.78 5.83 12.73
N LEU A 109 8.70 6.40 13.25
CA LEU A 109 7.37 6.13 12.71
C LEU A 109 7.15 7.00 11.46
N VAL A 110 6.97 6.33 10.33
CA VAL A 110 6.75 6.92 9.00
C VAL A 110 5.30 6.69 8.60
N SER A 111 4.62 7.78 8.25
CA SER A 111 3.31 7.80 7.62
C SER A 111 3.49 7.84 6.10
N SER A 112 2.80 6.94 5.41
CA SER A 112 2.71 6.89 3.96
C SER A 112 1.24 6.84 3.54
N VAL A 113 0.76 7.89 2.88
CA VAL A 113 -0.63 7.94 2.40
C VAL A 113 -0.72 7.37 0.98
N VAL A 114 -1.44 6.26 0.83
CA VAL A 114 -1.72 5.58 -0.43
C VAL A 114 -3.06 6.09 -0.97
N ASP A 115 -3.03 6.71 -2.14
CA ASP A 115 -4.23 7.11 -2.88
C ASP A 115 -4.63 5.97 -3.81
N LEU A 116 -5.80 5.41 -3.56
CA LEU A 116 -6.33 4.24 -4.24
C LEU A 116 -7.49 4.65 -5.15
N ARG A 117 -7.59 3.99 -6.31
CA ARG A 117 -8.67 4.09 -7.28
C ARG A 117 -9.28 2.73 -7.51
N TRP A 118 -10.59 2.67 -7.57
CA TRP A 118 -11.27 1.45 -7.96
C TRP A 118 -11.25 1.32 -9.49
N GLU A 119 -10.48 0.37 -10.00
CA GLU A 119 -10.33 0.13 -11.45
C GLU A 119 -10.35 -1.37 -11.72
N ASP A 120 -11.12 -1.77 -12.74
CA ASP A 120 -11.23 -3.16 -13.19
C ASP A 120 -11.56 -4.17 -12.07
N GLY A 121 -12.37 -3.74 -11.10
CA GLY A 121 -12.83 -4.59 -9.99
C GLY A 121 -11.82 -4.77 -8.86
N ASP A 122 -10.82 -3.89 -8.75
CA ASP A 122 -9.84 -3.92 -7.67
C ASP A 122 -9.33 -2.53 -7.28
N TRP A 123 -8.67 -2.42 -6.12
CA TRP A 123 -8.00 -1.20 -5.69
C TRP A 123 -6.62 -1.06 -6.34
N ARG A 124 -6.39 0.06 -7.04
CA ARG A 124 -5.13 0.41 -7.68
C ARG A 124 -4.53 1.70 -7.10
N VAL A 125 -3.21 1.77 -6.98
CA VAL A 125 -2.47 2.93 -6.46
C VAL A 125 -2.33 4.00 -7.53
N ALA A 126 -2.87 5.19 -7.26
CA ALA A 126 -2.66 6.37 -8.09
C ALA A 126 -1.29 7.00 -7.81
N THR A 127 -0.65 7.48 -8.88
CA THR A 127 0.62 8.22 -8.82
C THR A 127 0.49 9.56 -9.52
N ARG A 128 1.42 10.47 -9.22
CA ARG A 128 1.59 11.72 -9.98
C ARG A 128 2.26 11.40 -11.32
N ASP A 129 2.23 12.36 -12.26
CA ASP A 129 2.84 12.20 -13.59
C ASP A 129 4.32 11.80 -13.57
N ASN A 130 5.07 12.17 -12.52
CA ASN A 130 6.47 11.79 -12.34
C ASN A 130 6.67 10.41 -11.70
N GLY A 131 5.61 9.63 -11.49
CA GLY A 131 5.64 8.30 -10.87
C GLY A 131 5.69 8.30 -9.34
N SER A 132 5.76 9.47 -8.68
CA SER A 132 5.75 9.53 -7.21
C SER A 132 4.34 9.37 -6.63
N MET A 133 4.27 8.98 -5.35
CA MET A 133 3.01 8.95 -4.58
C MET A 133 2.31 10.31 -4.62
N THR A 134 0.97 10.35 -4.55
CA THR A 134 0.19 11.60 -4.58
C THR A 134 0.29 12.43 -3.30
N VAL A 135 0.77 11.84 -2.21
CA VAL A 135 1.09 12.48 -0.94
C VAL A 135 2.50 12.03 -0.54
N PRO A 136 3.42 12.96 -0.21
CA PRO A 136 4.76 12.57 0.22
C PRO A 136 4.72 11.91 1.60
N PRO A 137 5.57 10.89 1.86
CA PRO A 137 5.72 10.33 3.19
C PRO A 137 6.16 11.38 4.22
N SER A 138 5.79 11.18 5.47
CA SER A 138 6.16 12.07 6.58
C SER A 138 6.49 11.29 7.84
N THR A 139 7.22 11.89 8.77
CA THR A 139 7.41 11.31 10.10
C THR A 139 6.27 11.73 11.02
N VAL A 140 5.80 10.81 11.85
CA VAL A 140 4.76 11.03 12.85
C VAL A 140 5.30 10.69 14.23
N SER A 141 4.87 11.43 15.26
CA SER A 141 5.36 11.22 16.63
C SER A 141 4.40 10.44 17.52
N ASP A 142 3.15 10.24 17.07
CA ASP A 142 2.10 9.57 17.83
C ASP A 142 1.38 8.52 16.96
N PRO A 143 1.46 7.22 17.30
CA PRO A 143 0.76 6.15 16.59
C PRO A 143 -0.70 5.96 17.03
N SER A 144 -1.19 6.71 18.03
CA SER A 144 -2.48 6.41 18.69
C SER A 144 -3.70 6.54 17.77
N ASP A 145 -3.58 7.25 16.65
CA ASP A 145 -4.64 7.41 15.65
C ASP A 145 -4.70 6.26 14.62
N TYR A 146 -3.79 5.29 14.69
CA TYR A 146 -3.75 4.16 13.77
C TYR A 146 -4.40 2.92 14.37
N ILE A 147 -5.17 2.20 13.55
CA ILE A 147 -5.70 0.89 13.91
C ILE A 147 -4.54 -0.12 13.79
N PRO A 148 -4.17 -0.85 14.85
CA PRO A 148 -3.07 -1.81 14.81
C PRO A 148 -3.28 -2.89 13.76
N VAL A 149 -2.20 -3.27 13.06
CA VAL A 149 -2.18 -4.35 12.08
C VAL A 149 -1.19 -5.43 12.55
N GLY A 150 -1.68 -6.63 12.87
CA GLY A 150 -0.85 -7.71 13.44
C GLY A 150 -1.69 -8.80 14.13
N PRO A 151 -1.09 -9.90 14.61
CA PRO A 151 -1.81 -11.04 15.21
C PRO A 151 -2.63 -10.69 16.47
N GLU A 152 -2.48 -9.48 17.01
CA GLU A 152 -3.29 -8.98 18.13
C GLU A 152 -4.59 -8.28 17.69
N SER A 153 -4.85 -8.14 16.39
CA SER A 153 -6.11 -7.56 15.89
C SER A 153 -7.30 -8.52 15.94
N SER A 154 -7.10 -9.75 16.45
CA SER A 154 -8.18 -10.65 16.81
C SER A 154 -8.39 -10.60 18.32
N SER A 155 -9.45 -9.94 18.76
CA SER A 155 -10.06 -10.23 20.05
C SER A 155 -11.58 -10.29 19.92
N PRO A 156 -12.20 -11.20 20.68
CA PRO A 156 -13.45 -11.92 20.35
C PRO A 156 -14.74 -11.09 20.40
#